data_AF-A0A0G2HBM9-F1
#
_entry.id   AF-A0A0G2HBM9-F1
#
_cell.length_a   1.000
_cell.length_b   1.000
_cell.length_c   1.000
_cell.angle_alpha   90.00
_cell.angle_beta   90.00
_cell.angle_gamma   90.00
#
_symmetry.space_group_name_H-M   'P 1'
#
loop_
_entity.id
_entity.type
_entity.pdbx_description
1 polymer ?
#
loop_
_entity_poly.entity_id
_entity_poly.type
_entity_poly.pdbx_seq_one_letter_code
_entity_poly.pdbx_strand_id
1 'polypeptide(L)'
;MPAPGDQHTIIANPFEEAKPRVSEYTAQEIATLQSRLEKQLGPEYLSARTGPSGQKVHYIAAEKCIALANEVFGFNGWSSMIKEIQVDFVDEHPQTLKISLGLSVIVRVTLRDGTFHEDIGYGHIENCKGKAAAFEKAKKEGTTDALKRALRNFGNVLGNCIYDKDYLKKVTKLKLEPNKGWDESGLHRHADFTKKVEVKKEPSAQDIGSAGLLNTVFVDGERR
;
A
#
# COMPACT_ATOMS: atom_id res chain seq x y z
N MET A 1 -11.55 -10.33 -63.44
CA MET A 1 -11.50 -11.55 -62.59
C MET A 1 -10.41 -11.32 -61.56
N PRO A 2 -10.66 -11.41 -60.24
CA PRO A 2 -9.61 -11.31 -59.23
C PRO A 2 -8.62 -12.47 -59.36
N ALA A 3 -7.34 -12.24 -59.02
CA ALA A 3 -6.26 -13.19 -59.24
C ALA A 3 -6.33 -14.37 -58.23
N PRO A 4 -5.89 -15.58 -58.61
CA PRO A 4 -5.78 -16.70 -57.67
C PRO A 4 -4.74 -16.37 -56.59
N GLY A 5 -5.20 -16.05 -55.38
CA GLY A 5 -4.35 -15.67 -54.24
C GLY A 5 -4.95 -14.62 -53.31
N ASP A 6 -5.93 -13.84 -53.80
CA ASP A 6 -6.60 -12.77 -53.03
C ASP A 6 -7.63 -13.27 -51.98
N GLN A 7 -7.66 -14.58 -51.70
CA GLN A 7 -8.62 -15.20 -50.78
C GLN A 7 -8.09 -15.38 -49.35
N HIS A 8 -6.86 -14.96 -49.07
CA HIS A 8 -6.33 -14.94 -47.71
C HIS A 8 -6.77 -13.66 -46.99
N THR A 9 -8.06 -13.60 -46.65
CA THR A 9 -8.53 -12.71 -45.58
C THR A 9 -7.69 -13.04 -44.35
N ILE A 10 -6.99 -12.05 -43.80
CA ILE A 10 -6.22 -12.17 -42.56
C ILE A 10 -7.24 -12.44 -41.44
N ILE A 11 -7.57 -13.70 -41.20
CA ILE A 11 -8.31 -14.12 -40.02
C ILE A 11 -7.32 -13.92 -38.87
N ALA A 12 -7.44 -12.78 -38.18
CA ALA A 12 -6.70 -12.54 -36.95
C ALA A 12 -6.99 -13.70 -35.99
N ASN A 13 -5.94 -14.43 -35.60
CA ASN A 13 -6.08 -15.65 -34.82
C ASN A 13 -6.70 -15.31 -33.45
N PRO A 14 -7.91 -15.79 -33.13
CA PRO A 14 -8.58 -15.49 -31.86
C PRO A 14 -7.89 -16.16 -30.65
N PHE A 15 -6.90 -17.03 -30.88
CA PHE A 15 -6.07 -17.66 -29.85
C PHE A 15 -4.68 -17.03 -29.72
N GLU A 16 -4.35 -16.00 -30.52
CA GLU A 16 -3.12 -15.25 -30.33
C GLU A 16 -3.30 -14.35 -29.10
N GLU A 17 -2.50 -14.58 -28.05
CA GLU A 17 -2.53 -13.77 -26.84
C GLU A 17 -2.40 -12.29 -27.23
N ALA A 18 -3.45 -11.51 -26.94
CA ALA A 18 -3.44 -10.09 -27.21
C ALA A 18 -2.21 -9.47 -26.54
N LYS A 19 -1.22 -9.06 -27.34
CA LYS A 19 -0.04 -8.36 -26.83
C LYS A 19 -0.55 -7.23 -25.94
N PRO A 20 -0.20 -7.20 -24.63
CA PRO A 20 -0.69 -6.18 -23.74
C PRO A 20 -0.36 -4.82 -24.36
N ARG A 21 -1.36 -3.93 -24.44
CA ARG A 21 -1.13 -2.57 -24.91
C ARG A 21 -0.28 -1.88 -23.85
N VAL A 22 1.03 -1.93 -24.05
CA VAL A 22 2.02 -1.31 -23.18
C VAL A 22 1.83 0.20 -23.28
N SER A 23 1.40 0.84 -22.19
CA SER A 23 1.31 2.30 -22.16
C SER A 23 2.71 2.84 -21.91
N GLU A 24 3.31 3.46 -22.92
CA GLU A 24 4.58 4.16 -22.77
C GLU A 24 4.42 5.36 -21.83
N TYR A 25 5.44 5.60 -21.00
CA TYR A 25 5.52 6.80 -20.19
C TYR A 25 6.01 7.98 -21.05
N THR A 26 5.41 9.15 -20.86
CA THR A 26 5.92 10.39 -21.43
C THR A 26 7.25 10.80 -20.77
N ALA A 27 8.09 11.58 -21.45
CA ALA A 27 9.36 12.06 -20.88
C ALA A 27 9.18 12.82 -19.55
N GLN A 28 8.07 13.55 -19.40
CA GLN A 28 7.73 14.27 -18.17
C GLN A 28 7.37 13.31 -17.02
N GLU A 29 6.61 12.25 -17.31
CA GLU A 29 6.28 11.20 -16.34
C GLU A 29 7.54 10.45 -15.91
N ILE A 30 8.44 10.10 -16.85
CA ILE A 30 9.71 9.43 -16.54
C ILE A 30 10.55 10.30 -15.60
N ALA A 31 10.73 11.58 -15.90
CA ALA A 31 11.50 12.48 -15.04
C ALA A 31 10.88 12.62 -13.63
N THR A 32 9.55 12.65 -13.55
CA THR A 32 8.83 12.73 -12.28
C THR A 32 8.97 11.43 -11.47
N LEU A 33 8.80 10.27 -12.12
CA LEU A 33 8.98 8.96 -11.49
C LEU A 33 10.41 8.76 -11.01
N GLN A 34 11.40 9.11 -11.84
CA GLN A 34 12.82 9.04 -11.49
C GLN A 34 13.10 9.85 -10.21
N SER A 35 12.66 11.12 -10.17
CA SER A 35 12.84 11.99 -9.01
C SER A 35 12.16 11.44 -7.75
N ARG A 36 10.99 10.78 -7.88
CA ARG A 36 10.32 10.13 -6.74
C ARG A 36 11.06 8.89 -6.26
N LEU A 37 11.53 8.05 -7.18
CA LEU A 37 12.21 6.78 -6.88
C LEU A 37 13.58 6.98 -6.23
N GLU A 38 14.27 8.09 -6.54
CA GLU A 38 15.58 8.43 -5.97
C GLU A 38 15.51 8.85 -4.48
N LYS A 39 14.36 9.32 -4.01
CA LYS A 39 14.18 9.76 -2.62
C LYS A 39 14.43 8.60 -1.64
N GLN A 40 15.12 8.91 -0.54
CA GLN A 40 15.29 7.98 0.56
C GLN A 40 14.12 8.08 1.54
N LEU A 41 13.81 6.99 2.24
CA LEU A 41 12.71 6.93 3.18
C LEU A 41 13.00 7.72 4.46
N GLY A 42 11.96 8.34 5.04
CA GLY A 42 12.03 8.91 6.38
C GLY A 42 12.00 7.82 7.48
N PRO A 43 12.40 8.15 8.72
CA PRO A 43 12.41 7.22 9.85
C PRO A 43 11.05 6.55 10.12
N GLU A 44 9.94 7.21 9.75
CA GLU A 44 8.57 6.75 9.94
C GLU A 44 8.24 5.47 9.15
N TYR A 45 8.98 5.17 8.09
CA TYR A 45 8.78 3.96 7.29
C TYR A 45 9.58 2.76 7.82
N LEU A 46 10.63 2.99 8.61
CA LEU A 46 11.50 1.94 9.09
C LEU A 46 10.97 1.31 10.38
N SER A 47 11.07 0.00 10.44
CA SER A 47 10.91 -0.79 11.66
C SER A 47 12.22 -1.51 11.97
N ALA A 48 12.45 -1.86 13.22
CA ALA A 48 13.66 -2.57 13.64
C ALA A 48 13.30 -3.84 14.39
N ARG A 49 14.05 -4.90 14.15
CA ARG A 49 14.02 -6.13 14.94
C ARG A 49 15.41 -6.51 15.41
N THR A 50 15.49 -7.27 16.50
CA THR A 50 16.76 -7.89 16.92
C THR A 50 17.10 -9.02 15.95
N GLY A 51 18.24 -8.91 15.30
CA GLY A 51 18.79 -9.93 14.41
C GLY A 51 19.79 -10.84 15.13
N PRO A 52 20.43 -11.75 14.36
CA PRO A 52 21.50 -12.59 14.86
C PRO A 52 22.62 -11.74 15.49
N SER A 53 23.25 -12.27 16.55
CA SER A 53 24.30 -11.57 17.29
C SER A 53 23.87 -10.24 17.95
N GLY A 54 22.56 -10.04 18.18
CA GLY A 54 22.02 -8.86 18.86
C GLY A 54 22.02 -7.58 18.01
N GLN A 55 22.39 -7.67 16.73
CA GLN A 55 22.39 -6.52 15.82
C GLN A 55 20.97 -6.10 15.46
N LYS A 56 20.69 -4.79 15.41
CA LYS A 56 19.40 -4.30 14.96
C LYS A 56 19.31 -4.40 13.44
N VAL A 57 18.32 -5.13 12.95
CA VAL A 57 18.02 -5.24 11.51
C VAL A 57 16.82 -4.37 11.20
N HIS A 58 17.03 -3.40 10.31
CA HIS A 58 15.97 -2.52 9.82
C HIS A 58 15.20 -3.20 8.68
N TYR A 59 13.89 -3.01 8.66
CA TYR A 59 13.01 -3.51 7.62
C TYR A 59 11.82 -2.57 7.41
N ILE A 60 11.18 -2.68 6.26
CA ILE A 60 9.93 -1.98 5.94
C ILE A 60 8.79 -2.99 6.01
N ALA A 61 7.69 -2.59 6.64
CA ALA A 61 6.48 -3.41 6.68
C ALA A 61 5.86 -3.51 5.27
N ALA A 62 5.26 -4.66 4.97
CA ALA A 62 4.71 -4.93 3.64
C ALA A 62 3.61 -3.94 3.24
N GLU A 63 2.74 -3.58 4.20
CA GLU A 63 1.66 -2.61 4.00
C GLU A 63 2.21 -1.24 3.56
N LYS A 64 3.31 -0.78 4.16
CA LYS A 64 4.02 0.43 3.73
C LYS A 64 4.61 0.32 2.33
N CYS A 65 5.22 -0.82 1.97
CA CYS A 65 5.73 -1.03 0.62
C CYS A 65 4.61 -0.95 -0.44
N ILE A 66 3.44 -1.54 -0.14
CA ILE A 66 2.27 -1.52 -1.02
C ILE A 66 1.72 -0.09 -1.14
N ALA A 67 1.61 0.63 -0.02
CA ALA A 67 1.16 2.03 -0.02
C ALA A 67 2.11 2.92 -0.84
N LEU A 68 3.42 2.77 -0.67
CA LEU A 68 4.43 3.50 -1.44
C LEU A 68 4.37 3.17 -2.93
N ALA A 69 4.18 1.89 -3.29
CA ALA A 69 4.01 1.50 -4.69
C ALA A 69 2.75 2.14 -5.32
N ASN A 70 1.64 2.18 -4.57
CA ASN A 70 0.42 2.86 -4.99
C ASN A 70 0.59 4.38 -5.10
N GLU A 71 1.39 5.01 -4.24
CA GLU A 71 1.69 6.45 -4.30
C GLU A 71 2.59 6.80 -5.50
N VAL A 72 3.60 5.97 -5.76
CA VAL A 72 4.60 6.23 -6.80
C VAL A 72 4.04 5.89 -8.18
N PHE A 73 3.47 4.70 -8.36
CA PHE A 73 3.00 4.21 -9.66
C PHE A 73 1.51 4.42 -9.90
N GLY A 74 0.71 4.66 -8.85
CA GLY A 74 -0.75 4.62 -8.91
C GLY A 74 -1.28 3.19 -8.72
N PHE A 75 -2.52 3.06 -8.23
CA PHE A 75 -3.15 1.76 -7.94
C PHE A 75 -3.25 0.84 -9.18
N ASN A 76 -3.25 1.41 -10.39
CA ASN A 76 -3.30 0.70 -11.67
C ASN A 76 -1.97 0.73 -12.43
N GLY A 77 -0.92 1.33 -11.87
CA GLY A 77 0.38 1.49 -12.52
C GLY A 77 1.35 0.33 -12.30
N TRP A 78 1.01 -0.59 -11.39
CA TRP A 78 1.82 -1.77 -11.08
C TRP A 78 0.93 -2.97 -10.76
N SER A 79 1.51 -4.15 -10.90
CA SER A 79 0.89 -5.42 -10.53
C SER A 79 1.95 -6.36 -9.97
N SER A 80 1.54 -7.39 -9.24
CA SER A 80 2.43 -8.45 -8.77
C SER A 80 1.85 -9.82 -9.10
N MET A 81 2.73 -10.79 -9.36
CA MET A 81 2.39 -12.16 -9.68
C MET A 81 3.36 -13.11 -8.99
N ILE A 82 2.82 -14.13 -8.32
CA ILE A 82 3.62 -15.25 -7.82
C ILE A 82 3.95 -16.14 -9.01
N LYS A 83 5.24 -16.26 -9.32
CA LYS A 83 5.75 -17.07 -10.43
C LYS A 83 5.88 -18.53 -10.02
N GLU A 84 6.46 -18.76 -8.85
CA GLU A 84 6.80 -20.09 -8.38
C GLU A 84 6.84 -20.11 -6.86
N ILE A 85 6.43 -21.24 -6.28
CA ILE A 85 6.62 -21.56 -4.86
C ILE A 85 7.29 -22.93 -4.81
N GLN A 86 8.52 -22.96 -4.32
CA GLN A 86 9.30 -24.18 -4.16
C GLN A 86 9.43 -24.50 -2.67
N VAL A 87 9.05 -25.72 -2.29
CA VAL A 87 9.24 -26.22 -0.92
C VAL A 87 10.63 -26.84 -0.85
N ASP A 88 11.53 -26.22 -0.08
CA ASP A 88 12.93 -26.63 -0.04
C ASP A 88 13.15 -27.78 0.95
N PHE A 89 12.47 -27.75 2.09
CA PHE A 89 12.43 -28.87 3.03
C PHE A 89 11.16 -28.85 3.87
N VAL A 90 10.77 -30.04 4.34
CA VAL A 90 9.72 -30.24 5.35
C VAL A 90 10.16 -31.38 6.25
N ASP A 91 10.58 -31.03 7.46
CA ASP A 91 11.07 -31.97 8.44
C ASP A 91 10.06 -32.11 9.59
N GLU A 92 9.86 -33.35 10.02
CA GLU A 92 9.04 -33.67 11.18
C GLU A 92 9.91 -34.28 12.27
N HIS A 93 9.92 -33.66 13.44
CA HIS A 93 10.73 -34.13 14.55
C HIS A 93 10.19 -35.47 15.07
N PRO A 94 10.97 -36.58 15.06
CA PRO A 94 10.44 -37.93 15.31
C PRO A 94 9.71 -38.11 16.66
N GLN A 95 10.18 -37.44 17.71
CA GLN A 95 9.60 -37.54 19.06
C GLN A 95 8.51 -36.50 19.36
N THR A 96 8.64 -35.28 18.83
CA THR A 96 7.74 -34.17 19.19
C THR A 96 6.65 -33.92 18.15
N LEU A 97 6.76 -34.56 16.97
CA LEU A 97 5.90 -34.40 15.80
C LEU A 97 5.77 -32.93 15.34
N LYS A 98 6.72 -32.08 15.75
CA LYS A 98 6.77 -30.69 15.35
C LYS A 98 7.34 -30.58 13.96
N ILE A 99 6.78 -29.66 13.18
CA ILE A 99 7.15 -29.44 11.79
C ILE A 99 8.11 -28.26 11.69
N SER A 100 9.22 -28.46 11.01
CA SER A 100 10.09 -27.41 10.52
C SER A 100 10.03 -27.39 9.00
N LEU A 101 9.84 -26.23 8.38
CA LEU A 101 9.87 -26.12 6.92
C LEU A 101 10.48 -24.81 6.45
N GLY A 102 11.00 -24.87 5.23
CA GLY A 102 11.48 -23.73 4.46
C GLY A 102 10.95 -23.82 3.04
N LEU A 103 10.57 -22.66 2.49
CA LEU A 103 10.16 -22.53 1.10
C LEU A 103 10.65 -21.23 0.50
N SER A 104 10.97 -21.29 -0.79
CA SER A 104 11.35 -20.18 -1.63
C SER A 104 10.15 -19.76 -2.49
N VAL A 105 9.94 -18.46 -2.65
CA VAL A 105 8.88 -17.89 -3.49
C VAL A 105 9.48 -16.91 -4.47
N ILE A 106 9.16 -17.05 -5.76
CA ILE A 106 9.54 -16.08 -6.79
C ILE A 106 8.34 -15.19 -7.08
N VAL A 107 8.51 -13.88 -6.94
CA VAL A 107 7.47 -12.88 -7.28
C VAL A 107 8.00 -11.96 -8.37
N ARG A 108 7.15 -11.71 -9.37
CA ARG A 108 7.33 -10.66 -10.38
C ARG A 108 6.50 -9.45 -10.02
N VAL A 109 7.09 -8.27 -10.08
CA VAL A 109 6.38 -6.99 -10.08
C VAL A 109 6.52 -6.37 -11.46
N THR A 110 5.39 -6.02 -12.08
CA THR A 110 5.31 -5.47 -13.44
C THR A 110 4.62 -4.12 -13.43
N LEU A 111 5.23 -3.11 -14.05
CA LEU A 111 4.66 -1.79 -14.25
C LEU A 111 3.76 -1.73 -15.50
N ARG A 112 2.99 -0.65 -15.65
CA ARG A 112 2.05 -0.48 -16.80
C ARG A 112 2.73 -0.41 -18.17
N ASP A 113 4.02 -0.06 -18.19
CA ASP A 113 4.87 -0.04 -19.39
C ASP A 113 5.54 -1.41 -19.66
N GLY A 114 5.15 -2.45 -18.91
CA GLY A 114 5.69 -3.80 -19.09
C GLY A 114 7.06 -4.02 -18.44
N THR A 115 7.72 -2.98 -17.92
CA THR A 115 8.96 -3.12 -17.16
C THR A 115 8.70 -3.97 -15.92
N PHE A 116 9.57 -4.93 -15.62
CA PHE A 116 9.38 -5.81 -14.48
C PHE A 116 10.68 -6.15 -13.77
N HIS A 117 10.55 -6.47 -12.48
CA HIS A 117 11.60 -7.08 -11.66
C HIS A 117 11.07 -8.33 -10.98
N GLU A 118 11.94 -9.34 -10.91
CA GLU A 118 11.71 -10.58 -10.18
C GLU A 118 12.73 -10.69 -9.05
N ASP A 119 12.29 -11.18 -7.90
CA ASP A 119 13.19 -11.52 -6.80
C ASP A 119 12.61 -12.72 -6.03
N ILE A 120 13.48 -13.36 -5.25
CA ILE A 120 13.16 -14.53 -4.45
C ILE A 120 12.96 -14.09 -3.01
N GLY A 121 11.86 -14.49 -2.39
CA GLY A 121 11.63 -14.38 -0.95
C GLY A 121 11.69 -15.73 -0.28
N TYR A 122 11.99 -15.72 1.02
CA TYR A 122 12.09 -16.96 1.80
C TYR A 122 11.14 -16.94 2.99
N GLY A 123 10.41 -18.03 3.16
CA GLY A 123 9.51 -18.23 4.28
C GLY A 123 9.89 -19.49 5.02
N HIS A 124 10.01 -19.39 6.35
CA HIS A 124 10.35 -20.55 7.17
C HIS A 124 9.65 -20.51 8.51
N ILE A 125 9.57 -21.69 9.11
CA ILE A 125 9.07 -21.88 10.47
C ILE A 125 9.75 -23.11 11.03
N GLU A 126 10.13 -23.02 12.30
CA GLU A 126 10.73 -24.13 13.04
C GLU A 126 9.80 -24.54 14.17
N ASN A 127 9.80 -25.83 14.51
CA ASN A 127 9.13 -26.35 15.70
C ASN A 127 7.62 -26.04 15.78
N CYS A 128 6.93 -25.97 14.63
CA CYS A 128 5.51 -25.66 14.56
C CYS A 128 4.63 -26.85 14.96
N LYS A 129 3.53 -26.56 15.66
CA LYS A 129 2.48 -27.53 15.94
C LYS A 129 1.52 -27.58 14.74
N GLY A 130 1.71 -28.57 13.87
CA GLY A 130 0.80 -28.87 12.76
C GLY A 130 1.29 -28.39 11.40
N LYS A 131 1.19 -29.29 10.41
CA LYS A 131 1.70 -29.08 9.05
C LYS A 131 0.99 -27.92 8.32
N ALA A 132 -0.33 -27.79 8.47
CA ALA A 132 -1.11 -26.75 7.79
C ALA A 132 -0.73 -25.33 8.25
N ALA A 133 -0.68 -25.08 9.56
CA ALA A 133 -0.27 -23.79 10.12
C ALA A 133 1.17 -23.43 9.74
N ALA A 134 2.04 -24.44 9.66
CA ALA A 134 3.41 -24.27 9.25
C ALA A 134 3.50 -23.79 7.79
N PHE A 135 2.81 -24.47 6.86
CA PHE A 135 2.72 -24.05 5.46
C PHE A 135 2.08 -22.67 5.29
N GLU A 136 1.04 -22.36 6.05
CA GLU A 136 0.37 -21.06 6.00
C GLU A 136 1.33 -19.91 6.36
N LYS A 137 2.04 -20.02 7.48
CA LYS A 137 3.01 -19.00 7.91
C LYS A 137 4.13 -18.86 6.88
N ALA A 138 4.75 -19.96 6.48
CA ALA A 138 5.90 -19.92 5.56
C ALA A 138 5.49 -19.34 4.19
N LYS A 139 4.34 -19.73 3.62
CA LYS A 139 3.88 -19.18 2.33
C LYS A 139 3.59 -17.68 2.42
N LYS A 140 2.91 -17.24 3.48
CA LYS A 140 2.63 -15.81 3.71
C LYS A 140 3.93 -15.01 3.85
N GLU A 141 4.87 -15.51 4.65
CA GLU A 141 6.16 -14.87 4.88
C GLU A 141 7.00 -14.81 3.60
N GLY A 142 7.19 -15.93 2.90
CA GLY A 142 7.98 -16.00 1.68
C GLY A 142 7.41 -15.13 0.56
N THR A 143 6.09 -15.14 0.36
CA THR A 143 5.44 -14.28 -0.64
C THR A 143 5.62 -12.80 -0.31
N THR A 144 5.45 -12.44 0.96
CA THR A 144 5.61 -11.05 1.41
C THR A 144 7.06 -10.58 1.28
N ASP A 145 8.01 -11.45 1.59
CA ASP A 145 9.43 -11.14 1.45
C ASP A 145 9.82 -10.95 -0.02
N ALA A 146 9.38 -11.84 -0.90
CA ALA A 146 9.62 -11.77 -2.34
C ALA A 146 9.08 -10.47 -2.94
N LEU A 147 7.86 -10.08 -2.56
CA LEU A 147 7.24 -8.84 -3.01
C LEU A 147 8.07 -7.60 -2.62
N LYS A 148 8.47 -7.49 -1.35
CA LYS A 148 9.31 -6.36 -0.88
C LYS A 148 10.65 -6.30 -1.63
N ARG A 149 11.24 -7.48 -1.89
CA ARG A 149 12.52 -7.60 -2.57
C ARG A 149 12.45 -7.28 -4.06
N ALA A 150 11.35 -7.63 -4.72
CA ALA A 150 11.09 -7.21 -6.10
C ALA A 150 10.85 -5.68 -6.18
N LEU A 151 10.07 -5.12 -5.25
CA LEU A 151 9.76 -3.68 -5.23
C LEU A 151 10.99 -2.78 -5.02
N ARG A 152 11.94 -3.17 -4.15
CA ARG A 152 13.14 -2.34 -3.93
C ARG A 152 13.97 -2.14 -5.19
N ASN A 153 13.91 -3.03 -6.18
CA ASN A 153 14.73 -2.93 -7.39
C ASN A 153 14.36 -1.71 -8.25
N PHE A 154 13.16 -1.14 -8.05
CA PHE A 154 12.73 0.08 -8.73
C PHE A 154 13.31 1.37 -8.13
N GLY A 155 13.74 1.39 -6.87
CA GLY A 155 14.31 2.61 -6.29
C GLY A 155 14.44 2.67 -4.77
N ASN A 156 15.07 3.75 -4.29
CA ASN A 156 15.32 4.02 -2.88
C ASN A 156 14.02 4.13 -2.09
N VAL A 157 13.02 4.82 -2.64
CA VAL A 157 11.74 5.04 -1.96
C VAL A 157 10.98 3.73 -1.73
N LEU A 158 11.20 2.71 -2.56
CA LEU A 158 10.58 1.39 -2.41
C LEU A 158 11.41 0.43 -1.54
N GLY A 159 12.43 0.96 -0.86
CA GLY A 159 13.16 0.25 0.17
C GLY A 159 14.59 -0.13 -0.20
N ASN A 160 15.12 0.31 -1.35
CA ASN A 160 16.53 0.07 -1.66
C ASN A 160 17.48 0.77 -0.66
N CYS A 161 17.07 1.94 -0.13
CA CYS A 161 17.91 2.73 0.79
C CYS A 161 18.24 2.01 2.10
N ILE A 162 17.45 1.01 2.54
CA ILE A 162 17.70 0.31 3.81
C ILE A 162 18.98 -0.53 3.81
N TYR A 163 19.55 -0.81 2.64
CA TYR A 163 20.82 -1.53 2.51
C TYR A 163 22.04 -0.61 2.63
N ASP A 164 21.85 0.71 2.53
CA ASP A 164 22.90 1.70 2.75
C ASP A 164 23.13 1.91 4.26
N LYS A 165 24.29 1.48 4.73
CA LYS A 165 24.70 1.60 6.13
C LYS A 165 24.85 3.05 6.58
N ASP A 166 25.26 3.96 5.70
CA ASP A 166 25.46 5.36 6.04
C ASP A 166 24.14 6.12 6.10
N TYR A 167 23.19 5.77 5.23
CA TYR A 167 21.80 6.19 5.37
C TYR A 167 21.22 5.73 6.71
N LEU A 168 21.36 4.45 7.08
CA LEU A 168 20.84 3.92 8.34
C LEU A 168 21.38 4.68 9.56
N LYS A 169 22.69 4.95 9.60
CA LYS A 169 23.32 5.72 10.70
C LYS A 169 22.74 7.14 10.86
N LYS A 170 22.28 7.76 9.77
CA LYS A 170 21.73 9.12 9.76
C LYS A 170 20.24 9.11 10.10
N VAL A 171 19.45 8.26 9.43
CA VAL A 171 17.99 8.23 9.57
C VAL A 171 17.56 7.80 10.98
N THR A 172 18.29 6.88 11.62
CA THR A 172 17.95 6.42 12.99
C THR A 172 18.19 7.47 14.06
N LYS A 173 18.93 8.55 13.76
CA LYS A 173 19.18 9.66 14.69
C LYS A 173 18.11 10.75 14.60
N LEU A 174 17.28 10.71 13.56
CA LEU A 174 16.20 11.68 13.39
C LEU A 174 15.11 11.40 14.42
N LYS A 175 14.63 12.45 15.08
CA LYS A 175 13.48 12.36 15.99
C LYS A 175 12.21 12.26 15.16
N LEU A 176 11.39 11.27 15.48
CA LEU A 176 10.04 11.16 14.95
C LEU A 176 9.17 12.20 15.67
N GLU A 177 8.59 13.12 14.92
CA GLU A 177 7.52 13.97 15.46
C GLU A 177 6.32 13.08 15.83
N PRO A 178 5.62 13.36 16.94
CA PRO A 178 4.47 12.58 17.34
C PRO A 178 3.42 12.59 16.22
N ASN A 179 2.96 11.40 15.85
CA ASN A 179 2.06 11.18 14.73
C ASN A 179 0.82 12.09 14.88
N LYS A 180 0.44 12.81 13.81
CA LYS A 180 -0.85 13.52 13.79
C LYS A 180 -1.92 12.48 14.13
N GLY A 181 -2.76 12.77 15.13
CA GLY A 181 -3.70 11.81 15.70
C GLY A 181 -4.57 11.10 14.64
N TRP A 182 -5.04 9.89 14.99
CA TRP A 182 -5.90 9.10 14.12
C TRP A 182 -7.17 9.86 13.75
N ASP A 183 -7.42 10.03 12.46
CA ASP A 183 -8.63 10.69 11.96
C ASP A 183 -9.71 9.66 11.61
N GLU A 184 -10.76 9.62 12.43
CA GLU A 184 -11.90 8.71 12.21
C GLU A 184 -12.78 9.10 11.02
N SER A 185 -12.66 10.33 10.51
CA SER A 185 -13.54 10.87 9.47
C SER A 185 -13.22 10.32 8.08
N GLY A 186 -11.98 9.89 7.85
CA GLY A 186 -11.53 9.29 6.58
C GLY A 186 -11.89 7.81 6.40
N LEU A 187 -12.57 7.18 7.36
CA LEU A 187 -12.96 5.76 7.25
C LEU A 187 -14.09 5.58 6.24
N HIS A 188 -13.87 4.69 5.27
CA HIS A 188 -14.96 4.19 4.44
C HIS A 188 -15.91 3.34 5.29
N ARG A 189 -17.15 3.80 5.47
CA ARG A 189 -18.19 3.11 6.24
C ARG A 189 -19.31 2.65 5.29
N HIS A 190 -19.85 1.47 5.57
CA HIS A 190 -21.06 1.02 4.88
C HIS A 190 -22.20 2.03 5.14
N ALA A 191 -23.08 2.21 4.14
CA ALA A 191 -24.15 3.20 4.18
C ALA A 191 -25.00 3.09 5.47
N ASP A 192 -25.30 1.85 5.89
CA ASP A 192 -26.10 1.55 7.09
C ASP A 192 -25.49 2.03 8.42
N PHE A 193 -24.17 2.23 8.47
CA PHE A 193 -23.43 2.59 9.70
C PHE A 193 -22.85 4.01 9.65
N THR A 194 -23.21 4.79 8.63
CA THR A 194 -22.83 6.20 8.56
C THR A 194 -23.68 6.96 9.58
N LYS A 195 -23.05 7.51 10.63
CA LYS A 195 -23.74 8.38 11.58
C LYS A 195 -24.35 9.54 10.78
N LYS A 196 -25.69 9.61 10.73
CA LYS A 196 -26.39 10.79 10.21
C LYS A 196 -26.00 11.97 11.09
N VAL A 197 -25.16 12.85 10.58
CA VAL A 197 -24.85 14.11 11.27
C VAL A 197 -26.14 14.92 11.27
N GLU A 198 -26.82 14.98 12.41
CA GLU A 198 -27.90 15.95 12.62
C GLU A 198 -27.27 17.34 12.59
N VAL A 199 -27.35 17.99 11.44
CA VAL A 199 -27.05 19.42 11.33
C VAL A 199 -28.13 20.13 12.15
N LYS A 200 -27.78 20.58 13.36
CA LYS A 200 -28.57 21.59 14.07
C LYS A 200 -28.62 22.81 13.15
N LYS A 201 -29.79 23.06 12.54
CA LYS A 201 -30.09 24.36 11.93
C LYS A 201 -29.83 25.43 12.99
N GLU A 202 -28.92 26.36 12.72
CA GLU A 202 -28.92 27.62 13.45
C GLU A 202 -30.29 28.28 13.30
N PRO A 203 -30.89 28.82 14.38
CA PRO A 203 -32.12 29.57 14.24
C PRO A 203 -31.83 30.83 13.41
N SER A 204 -32.52 30.93 12.27
CA SER A 204 -32.53 32.14 11.44
C SER A 204 -33.01 33.33 12.25
N ALA A 205 -32.42 34.51 12.01
CA ALA A 205 -32.69 35.78 12.69
C ALA A 205 -34.08 36.40 12.40
N GLN A 206 -35.13 35.59 12.32
CA GLN A 206 -36.52 36.02 12.11
C GLN A 206 -37.42 35.93 13.36
N ASP A 207 -36.90 35.43 14.50
CA ASP A 207 -37.68 35.26 15.75
C ASP A 207 -37.42 36.32 16.84
N ILE A 208 -36.90 37.51 16.51
CA ILE A 208 -36.77 38.64 17.48
C ILE A 208 -37.88 39.71 17.27
N GLY A 209 -38.92 39.38 16.53
CA GLY A 209 -39.94 40.33 16.07
C GLY A 209 -41.34 40.18 16.69
N SER A 210 -41.51 39.75 17.95
CA SER A 210 -42.87 39.67 18.53
C SER A 210 -42.93 39.64 20.06
N ALA A 211 -42.16 40.49 20.75
CA ALA A 211 -42.35 40.70 22.18
C ALA A 211 -42.01 42.14 22.58
N GLY A 212 -42.98 43.03 22.55
CA GLY A 212 -42.83 44.36 23.13
C GLY A 212 -43.78 45.41 22.57
N LEU A 213 -45.10 45.23 22.72
CA LEU A 213 -46.08 46.31 22.52
C LEU A 213 -47.35 46.02 23.35
N LEU A 214 -47.24 46.17 24.67
CA LEU A 214 -48.39 46.32 25.57
C LEU A 214 -47.97 47.14 26.80
N ASN A 215 -48.11 48.47 26.70
CA ASN A 215 -48.98 49.26 27.57
C ASN A 215 -48.65 50.76 27.44
N THR A 216 -49.56 51.46 26.76
CA THR A 216 -49.73 52.90 26.83
C THR A 216 -50.70 53.18 27.99
N VAL A 217 -50.25 53.90 29.02
CA VAL A 217 -51.15 54.64 29.91
C VAL A 217 -50.60 56.07 30.02
N PHE A 218 -51.41 57.00 29.55
CA PHE A 218 -51.30 58.45 29.68
C PHE A 218 -51.21 58.88 31.15
N VAL A 219 -50.50 59.99 31.44
CA VAL A 219 -51.06 61.20 32.09
C VAL A 219 -50.01 62.33 32.02
N ASP A 220 -50.41 63.40 31.33
CA ASP A 220 -50.19 64.85 31.50
C ASP A 220 -48.98 65.44 32.24
N GLY A 221 -48.54 66.59 31.71
CA GLY A 221 -48.36 67.76 32.59
C GLY A 221 -47.12 68.61 32.36
N GLU A 222 -47.23 69.51 31.38
CA GLU A 222 -46.57 70.81 31.23
C GLU A 222 -45.66 71.40 32.35
N ARG A 223 -44.58 72.02 31.85
CA ARG A 223 -44.00 73.35 32.18
C ARG A 223 -42.83 73.46 33.18
N ARG A 224 -41.77 74.04 32.59
CA ARG A 224 -40.62 74.81 33.10
C ARG A 224 -39.38 74.03 33.51
#